data_AF-A0A511FS28-F1
#
_entry.id   AF-A0A511FS28-F1
#
_cell.length_a   1.000
_cell.length_b   1.000
_cell.length_c   1.000
_cell.angle_alpha   90.00
_cell.angle_beta   90.00
_cell.angle_gamma   90.00
#
_symmetry.space_group_name_H-M   'P 1'
#
loop_
_entity.id
_entity.type
_entity.pdbx_description
1 polymer ?
#
loop_
_entity_poly.entity_id
_entity_poly.type
_entity_poly.pdbx_seq_one_letter_code
_entity_poly.pdbx_strand_id
1 'polypeptide(L)'
;MRYWYEPHLERLHEDASTRLADLVQLEQIAGGYSSREKFLTELTLDPPDATSDQAGVPLLDEDYLILSTIHSAKGQEWKNVFVMNAVDGCIPSDLATGEQDDIEAERRLLYVAMTRAKDSLDIMAPQRFYVHGQHSRGDRHVYASRTRFIDRDMLPLFEAVSWPVVKPEEQARQEAVQSVRIDMAVRLRGMWS
;
A
#
# COMPACT_ATOMS: atom_id res chain seq x y z
N MET A 1 17.14 -19.19 -27.20
CA MET A 1 17.12 -17.75 -26.82
C MET A 1 17.75 -17.56 -25.44
N ARG A 2 17.35 -18.34 -24.42
CA ARG A 2 17.90 -18.34 -23.06
C ARG A 2 19.43 -18.37 -22.96
N TYR A 3 20.08 -19.37 -23.58
CA TYR A 3 21.54 -19.54 -23.55
C TYR A 3 22.35 -18.36 -24.12
N TRP A 4 21.73 -17.51 -24.93
CA TRP A 4 22.38 -16.32 -25.48
C TRP A 4 22.27 -15.12 -24.52
N TYR A 5 21.17 -15.03 -23.77
CA TYR A 5 20.89 -13.92 -22.84
C TYR A 5 21.55 -14.10 -21.47
N GLU A 6 21.71 -15.34 -21.02
CA GLU A 6 22.27 -15.71 -19.72
C GLU A 6 23.61 -15.03 -19.38
N PRO A 7 24.66 -15.09 -20.24
CA PRO A 7 25.94 -14.40 -19.95
C PRO A 7 25.83 -12.86 -19.98
N HIS A 8 24.76 -12.31 -20.57
CA HIS A 8 24.50 -10.87 -20.55
C HIS A 8 23.78 -10.43 -19.28
N LEU A 9 22.92 -11.28 -18.70
CA LEU A 9 22.25 -10.99 -17.44
C LEU A 9 23.25 -10.87 -16.29
N GLU A 10 24.17 -11.83 -16.17
CA GLU A 10 25.23 -11.83 -15.14
C GLU A 10 26.17 -10.62 -15.25
N ARG A 11 26.36 -10.10 -16.47
CA ARG A 11 27.26 -8.97 -16.72
C ARG A 11 26.61 -7.61 -16.45
N LEU A 12 25.30 -7.49 -16.65
CA LEU A 12 24.60 -6.20 -16.71
C LEU A 12 23.70 -5.92 -15.51
N HIS A 13 23.36 -6.94 -14.72
CA HIS A 13 22.34 -6.85 -13.70
C HIS A 13 22.78 -7.51 -12.38
N GLU A 14 22.61 -6.82 -11.25
CA GLU A 14 22.90 -7.35 -9.91
C GLU A 14 21.92 -8.47 -9.51
N ASP A 15 20.71 -8.45 -10.07
CA ASP A 15 19.59 -9.40 -9.88
C ASP A 15 19.52 -10.46 -11.01
N ALA A 16 20.68 -10.89 -11.54
CA ALA A 16 20.75 -11.78 -12.70
C ALA A 16 20.01 -13.12 -12.51
N SER A 17 20.06 -13.70 -11.30
CA SER A 17 19.39 -14.97 -10.98
C SER A 17 17.87 -14.88 -11.04
N THR A 18 17.30 -13.78 -10.55
CA THR A 18 15.86 -13.48 -10.62
C THR A 18 15.40 -13.34 -12.06
N ARG A 19 16.11 -12.51 -12.83
CA ARG A 19 15.78 -12.28 -14.25
C ARG A 19 15.87 -13.56 -15.07
N LEU A 20 16.81 -14.44 -14.73
CA LEU A 20 16.90 -15.75 -15.36
C LEU A 20 15.68 -16.60 -15.04
N ALA A 21 15.19 -16.60 -13.80
CA ALA A 21 13.97 -17.30 -13.40
C ALA A 21 12.73 -16.78 -14.16
N ASP A 22 12.59 -15.46 -14.31
CA ASP A 22 11.52 -14.85 -15.12
C ASP A 22 11.56 -15.32 -16.58
N LEU A 23 12.76 -15.41 -17.18
CA LEU A 23 12.93 -15.92 -18.54
C LEU A 23 12.56 -17.40 -18.66
N VAL A 24 12.82 -18.21 -17.62
CA VAL A 24 12.39 -19.62 -17.59
C VAL A 24 10.86 -19.70 -17.55
N GLN A 25 10.23 -18.90 -16.70
CA GLN A 25 8.77 -18.86 -16.58
C GLN A 25 8.13 -18.41 -17.90
N LEU A 26 8.68 -17.37 -18.54
CA LEU A 26 8.23 -16.90 -19.84
C LEU A 26 8.34 -17.99 -20.92
N GLU A 27 9.43 -18.76 -20.93
CA GLU A 27 9.63 -19.89 -21.84
C GLU A 27 8.59 -21.01 -21.60
N GLN A 28 8.30 -21.33 -20.33
CA GLN A 28 7.29 -22.31 -19.95
C GLN A 28 5.88 -21.88 -20.39
N ILE A 29 5.49 -20.63 -20.10
CA ILE A 29 4.19 -20.09 -20.49
C ILE A 29 4.07 -20.09 -22.02
N ALA A 30 5.09 -19.59 -22.73
CA ALA A 30 5.10 -19.56 -24.19
C ALA A 30 4.97 -20.94 -24.83
N GLY A 31 5.51 -21.99 -24.21
CA GLY A 31 5.38 -23.38 -24.65
C GLY A 31 3.94 -23.92 -24.65
N GLY A 32 3.04 -23.31 -23.87
CA GLY A 32 1.61 -23.64 -23.84
C GLY A 32 0.81 -23.12 -25.04
N TYR A 33 1.39 -22.26 -25.89
CA TYR A 33 0.71 -21.63 -27.02
C TYR A 33 1.16 -22.21 -28.36
N SER A 34 0.20 -22.36 -29.28
CA SER A 34 0.43 -22.94 -30.61
C SER A 34 1.13 -22.01 -31.59
N SER A 35 1.15 -20.69 -31.33
CA SER A 35 1.83 -19.71 -32.17
C SER A 35 2.32 -18.51 -31.35
N ARG A 36 3.35 -17.83 -31.87
CA ARG A 36 3.89 -16.60 -31.25
C ARG A 36 2.86 -15.48 -31.23
N GLU A 37 2.08 -15.35 -32.29
CA GLU A 37 1.02 -14.34 -32.38
C GLU A 37 -0.04 -14.55 -31.30
N LYS A 38 -0.46 -15.80 -31.08
CA LYS A 38 -1.41 -16.13 -30.02
C LYS A 38 -0.82 -15.85 -28.65
N PHE A 39 0.43 -16.27 -28.41
CA PHE A 39 1.13 -15.98 -27.16
C PHE A 39 1.22 -14.48 -26.86
N LEU A 40 1.67 -13.66 -27.82
CA LEU A 40 1.79 -12.21 -27.63
C LEU A 40 0.44 -11.53 -27.45
N THR A 41 -0.58 -12.00 -28.17
CA THR A 41 -1.95 -11.47 -28.03
C THR A 41 -2.47 -11.72 -26.61
N GLU A 42 -2.36 -12.96 -26.13
CA GLU A 42 -2.86 -13.36 -24.81
C GLU A 42 -2.05 -12.70 -23.69
N LEU A 43 -0.71 -12.64 -23.82
CA LEU A 43 0.17 -11.93 -22.88
C LEU A 43 -0.17 -10.43 -22.78
N THR A 44 -0.64 -9.81 -23.87
CA THR A 44 -1.02 -8.40 -23.88
C THR A 44 -2.41 -8.18 -23.27
N LEU A 45 -3.30 -9.17 -23.41
CA LEU A 45 -4.66 -9.11 -22.89
C LEU A 45 -4.74 -9.45 -21.40
N ASP A 46 -3.96 -10.44 -20.96
CA ASP A 46 -3.90 -10.92 -19.58
C ASP A 46 -2.43 -11.22 -19.21
N PRO A 47 -1.65 -10.19 -18.84
CA PRO A 47 -0.29 -10.41 -18.41
C PRO A 47 -0.30 -11.28 -17.15
N PRO A 48 0.59 -12.29 -17.04
CA PRO A 48 0.66 -13.11 -15.85
C PRO A 48 0.90 -12.22 -14.64
N ASP A 49 0.19 -12.52 -13.54
CA ASP A 49 0.41 -11.85 -12.27
C ASP A 49 1.90 -11.89 -11.93
N ALA A 50 2.49 -10.71 -11.72
CA ALA A 50 3.90 -10.59 -11.39
C ALA A 50 4.14 -11.27 -10.02
N THR A 51 4.57 -12.53 -10.06
CA THR A 51 5.00 -13.26 -8.87
C THR A 51 6.33 -12.66 -8.43
N SER A 52 6.31 -11.91 -7.33
CA SER A 52 7.53 -11.47 -6.63
C SER A 52 8.42 -12.68 -6.32
N ASP A 53 9.75 -12.51 -6.34
CA ASP A 53 10.76 -13.54 -6.02
C ASP A 53 10.54 -14.30 -4.70
N GLN A 54 9.71 -13.76 -3.81
CA GLN A 54 9.37 -14.34 -2.51
C GLN A 54 8.02 -15.10 -2.51
N ALA A 55 7.23 -14.96 -3.56
CA ALA A 55 5.98 -15.70 -3.74
C ALA A 55 6.31 -17.02 -4.45
N GLY A 56 6.44 -18.10 -3.69
CA GLY A 56 6.49 -19.44 -4.25
C GLY A 56 5.21 -19.78 -5.01
N VAL A 57 5.21 -20.89 -5.75
CA VAL A 57 3.97 -21.42 -6.35
C VAL A 57 2.99 -21.72 -5.21
N PRO A 58 1.77 -21.14 -5.19
CA PRO A 58 0.82 -21.37 -4.12
C PRO A 58 0.54 -22.87 -3.99
N LEU A 59 0.86 -23.46 -2.83
CA LEU A 59 0.47 -24.83 -2.51
C LEU A 59 -1.03 -24.84 -2.19
N LEU A 60 -1.74 -25.92 -2.54
CA LEU A 60 -3.19 -26.05 -2.36
C LEU A 60 -3.69 -25.81 -0.92
N ASP A 61 -2.80 -25.95 0.07
CA ASP A 61 -3.09 -25.85 1.52
C ASP A 61 -2.44 -24.63 2.20
N GLU A 62 -1.86 -23.67 1.47
CA GLU A 62 -1.33 -22.46 2.08
C GLU A 62 -2.38 -21.35 2.19
N ASP A 63 -2.55 -20.82 3.41
CA ASP A 63 -3.26 -19.57 3.64
C ASP A 63 -2.42 -18.41 3.05
N TYR A 64 -2.90 -17.79 1.98
CA TYR A 64 -2.23 -16.65 1.36
C TYR A 64 -3.01 -15.35 1.55
N LEU A 65 -2.28 -14.24 1.59
CA LEU A 65 -2.84 -12.90 1.56
C LEU A 65 -2.88 -12.39 0.13
N ILE A 66 -4.01 -11.81 -0.27
CA ILE A 66 -4.16 -11.21 -1.59
C ILE A 66 -3.83 -9.72 -1.46
N LEU A 67 -2.75 -9.30 -2.12
CA LEU A 67 -2.44 -7.89 -2.32
C LEU A 67 -2.96 -7.47 -3.69
N SER A 68 -3.80 -6.44 -3.73
CA SER A 68 -4.43 -5.97 -4.96
C SER A 68 -4.57 -4.46 -4.96
N THR A 69 -4.78 -3.89 -6.13
CA THR A 69 -5.21 -2.49 -6.26
C THR A 69 -6.73 -2.41 -6.14
N ILE A 70 -7.24 -1.23 -5.75
CA ILE A 70 -8.70 -1.01 -5.65
C ILE A 70 -9.41 -1.27 -7.00
N HIS A 71 -8.76 -0.93 -8.11
CA HIS A 71 -9.29 -1.14 -9.45
C HIS A 71 -9.44 -2.63 -9.78
N SER A 72 -8.41 -3.42 -9.52
CA SER A 72 -8.40 -4.87 -9.77
C SER A 72 -9.34 -5.64 -8.83
N ALA A 73 -9.70 -5.07 -7.68
CA ALA A 73 -10.61 -5.67 -6.73
C ALA A 73 -12.10 -5.59 -7.13
N LYS A 74 -12.45 -4.84 -8.18
CA LYS A 74 -13.84 -4.68 -8.62
C LYS A 74 -14.46 -6.03 -8.99
N GLY A 75 -15.63 -6.32 -8.41
CA GLY A 75 -16.37 -7.57 -8.65
C GLY A 75 -15.90 -8.76 -7.82
N GLN A 76 -14.82 -8.61 -7.04
CA GLN A 76 -14.35 -9.59 -6.08
C GLN A 76 -14.82 -9.23 -4.67
N GLU A 77 -14.87 -10.21 -3.75
CA GLU A 77 -15.27 -9.98 -2.36
C GLU A 77 -14.52 -10.93 -1.42
N TRP A 78 -14.15 -10.45 -0.24
CA TRP A 78 -13.42 -11.20 0.77
C TRP A 78 -14.08 -11.08 2.13
N LYS A 79 -13.83 -12.05 3.01
CA LYS A 79 -14.32 -12.00 4.40
C LYS A 79 -13.79 -10.77 5.14
N ASN A 80 -12.48 -10.55 5.03
CA ASN A 80 -11.77 -9.47 5.71
C ASN A 80 -11.01 -8.64 4.67
N VAL A 81 -11.14 -7.32 4.72
CA VAL A 81 -10.44 -6.40 3.80
C VAL A 81 -9.73 -5.31 4.57
N PHE A 82 -8.46 -5.09 4.21
CA PHE A 82 -7.63 -4.02 4.75
C PHE A 82 -7.41 -2.96 3.67
N VAL A 83 -7.99 -1.78 3.85
CA VAL A 83 -7.75 -0.62 2.98
C VAL A 83 -6.59 0.18 3.56
N MET A 84 -5.44 0.06 2.91
CA MET A 84 -4.22 0.78 3.30
C MET A 84 -4.18 2.19 2.71
N ASN A 85 -3.43 3.08 3.34
CA ASN A 85 -3.19 4.46 2.86
C ASN A 85 -4.46 5.28 2.64
N ALA A 86 -5.44 5.19 3.54
CA ALA A 86 -6.63 6.05 3.56
C ALA A 86 -6.28 7.47 4.00
N VAL A 87 -5.52 8.15 3.16
CA VAL A 87 -4.77 9.38 3.43
C VAL A 87 -4.98 10.35 2.28
N ASP A 88 -5.13 11.63 2.60
CA ASP A 88 -5.23 12.70 1.61
C ASP A 88 -3.92 12.78 0.79
N GLY A 89 -4.05 12.75 -0.53
CA GLY A 89 -2.96 12.64 -1.50
C GLY A 89 -2.72 11.21 -2.00
N CYS A 90 -3.18 10.19 -1.25
CA CYS A 90 -3.29 8.81 -1.74
C CYS A 90 -4.71 8.52 -2.27
N ILE A 91 -5.73 8.86 -1.49
CA ILE A 91 -7.13 8.78 -1.88
C ILE A 91 -7.92 9.97 -1.27
N PRO A 92 -8.35 10.95 -2.06
CA PRO A 92 -8.11 11.08 -3.49
C PRO A 92 -6.61 11.22 -3.80
N SER A 93 -6.18 10.64 -4.92
CA SER A 93 -4.82 10.86 -5.44
C SER A 93 -4.61 12.34 -5.76
N ASP A 94 -3.46 12.91 -5.40
CA ASP A 94 -3.12 14.29 -5.77
C ASP A 94 -3.23 14.56 -7.29
N LEU A 95 -3.00 13.52 -8.10
CA LEU A 95 -3.13 13.57 -9.56
C LEU A 95 -4.58 13.70 -10.05
N ALA A 96 -5.56 13.33 -9.21
CA ALA A 96 -6.99 13.31 -9.50
C ALA A 96 -7.77 14.39 -8.72
N THR A 97 -7.10 15.45 -8.26
CA THR A 97 -7.73 16.57 -7.53
C THR A 97 -7.93 17.83 -8.38
N GLY A 98 -7.63 17.78 -9.68
CA GLY A 98 -7.73 18.92 -10.59
C GLY A 98 -9.16 19.37 -10.85
N GLU A 99 -10.10 18.42 -10.96
CA GLU A 99 -11.52 18.67 -11.23
C GLU A 99 -12.41 17.96 -10.19
N GLN A 100 -13.62 18.49 -10.00
CA GLN A 100 -14.55 17.93 -9.01
C GLN A 100 -15.07 16.55 -9.40
N ASP A 101 -15.23 16.29 -10.70
CA ASP A 101 -15.70 14.99 -11.20
C ASP A 101 -14.67 13.88 -10.95
N ASP A 102 -13.37 14.19 -11.03
CA ASP A 102 -12.27 13.27 -10.71
C ASP A 102 -12.27 12.91 -9.22
N ILE A 103 -12.48 13.90 -8.35
CA ILE A 103 -12.60 13.68 -6.90
C ILE A 103 -13.79 12.76 -6.59
N GLU A 104 -14.92 12.94 -7.26
CA GLU A 104 -16.08 12.06 -7.09
C GLU A 104 -15.83 10.65 -7.67
N ALA A 105 -15.01 10.51 -8.71
CA ALA A 105 -14.56 9.21 -9.18
C ALA A 105 -13.67 8.49 -8.14
N GLU A 106 -12.73 9.20 -7.52
CA GLU A 106 -11.89 8.69 -6.43
C GLU A 106 -12.73 8.30 -5.19
N ARG A 107 -13.76 9.09 -4.86
CA ARG A 107 -14.71 8.74 -3.79
C ARG A 107 -15.40 7.41 -4.08
N ARG A 108 -15.85 7.20 -5.33
CA ARG A 108 -16.45 5.93 -5.77
C ARG A 108 -15.44 4.78 -5.70
N LEU A 109 -14.16 5.02 -5.97
CA LEU A 109 -13.11 4.00 -5.79
C LEU A 109 -12.98 3.58 -4.32
N LEU A 110 -12.92 4.53 -3.39
CA LEU A 110 -12.88 4.20 -1.96
C LEU A 110 -14.13 3.38 -1.56
N TYR A 111 -15.32 3.78 -2.01
CA TYR A 111 -16.55 3.02 -1.78
C TYR A 111 -16.47 1.59 -2.33
N VAL A 112 -15.93 1.39 -3.53
CA VAL A 112 -15.71 0.06 -4.09
C VAL A 112 -14.81 -0.76 -3.16
N ALA A 113 -13.68 -0.21 -2.71
CA ALA A 113 -12.76 -0.90 -1.80
C ALA A 113 -13.45 -1.33 -0.48
N MET A 114 -14.18 -0.40 0.14
CA MET A 114 -14.90 -0.66 1.39
C MET A 114 -15.97 -1.76 1.24
N THR A 115 -16.69 -1.76 0.11
CA THR A 115 -17.74 -2.76 -0.16
C THR A 115 -17.22 -4.11 -0.64
N ARG A 116 -15.90 -4.32 -0.75
CA ARG A 116 -15.36 -5.66 -1.02
C ARG A 116 -15.34 -6.54 0.24
N ALA A 117 -15.48 -5.93 1.43
CA ALA A 117 -15.53 -6.61 2.72
C ALA A 117 -16.91 -7.24 2.97
N LYS A 118 -16.94 -8.49 3.45
CA LYS A 118 -18.16 -9.17 3.90
C LYS A 118 -18.36 -9.10 5.40
N ASP A 119 -17.32 -9.39 6.16
CA ASP A 119 -17.39 -9.58 7.62
C ASP A 119 -16.66 -8.45 8.36
N SER A 120 -15.44 -8.11 7.94
CA SER A 120 -14.64 -7.05 8.56
C SER A 120 -13.93 -6.16 7.55
N LEU A 121 -13.88 -4.87 7.88
CA LEU A 121 -13.23 -3.82 7.11
C LEU A 121 -12.34 -2.99 8.04
N ASP A 122 -11.04 -2.98 7.75
CA ASP A 122 -10.06 -2.17 8.45
C ASP A 122 -9.53 -1.08 7.51
N ILE A 123 -9.63 0.17 7.93
CA ILE A 123 -9.15 1.33 7.16
C ILE A 123 -7.95 1.93 7.87
N MET A 124 -6.80 1.94 7.19
CA MET A 124 -5.52 2.32 7.79
C MET A 124 -5.00 3.63 7.19
N ALA A 125 -4.63 4.55 8.08
CA ALA A 125 -3.94 5.80 7.72
C ALA A 125 -2.57 5.83 8.41
N PRO A 126 -1.46 5.62 7.68
CA PRO A 126 -0.12 5.74 8.26
C PRO A 126 0.13 7.16 8.77
N GLN A 127 0.73 7.28 9.95
CA GLN A 127 1.09 8.59 10.51
C GLN A 127 2.27 9.24 9.78
N ARG A 128 3.18 8.43 9.21
CA ARG A 128 4.43 8.89 8.61
C ARG A 128 4.67 8.25 7.25
N PHE A 129 5.00 9.07 6.27
CA PHE A 129 5.45 8.66 4.94
C PHE A 129 6.92 9.01 4.78
N TYR A 130 7.79 8.00 4.67
CA TYR A 130 9.22 8.23 4.53
C TYR A 130 9.57 8.70 3.12
N VAL A 131 10.48 9.67 3.02
CA VAL A 131 10.92 10.23 1.74
C VAL A 131 11.84 9.23 1.03
N HIS A 132 11.64 9.02 -0.27
CA HIS A 132 12.50 8.18 -1.10
C HIS A 132 13.92 8.77 -1.27
N GLY A 133 14.91 7.93 -1.54
CA GLY A 133 16.29 8.37 -1.79
C GLY A 133 17.04 8.89 -0.55
N GLN A 134 16.60 8.54 0.66
CA GLN A 134 17.36 8.76 1.88
C GLN A 134 18.25 7.55 2.22
N HIS A 135 19.28 7.77 3.04
CA HIS A 135 20.09 6.67 3.57
C HIS A 135 19.22 5.67 4.35
N SER A 136 19.66 4.42 4.45
CA SER A 136 18.95 3.32 5.15
C SER A 136 18.55 3.64 6.61
N ARG A 137 19.23 4.59 7.26
CA ARG A 137 18.92 5.08 8.62
C ARG A 137 18.35 6.51 8.65
N GLY A 138 17.88 7.02 7.51
CA GLY A 138 17.26 8.33 7.42
C GLY A 138 15.86 8.32 8.06
N ASP A 139 15.56 9.37 8.84
CA ASP A 139 14.25 9.56 9.49
C ASP A 139 13.45 10.70 8.84
N ARG A 140 13.77 11.07 7.59
CA ARG A 140 13.01 12.11 6.90
C ARG A 140 11.66 11.53 6.48
N HIS A 141 10.60 12.10 7.03
CA HIS A 141 9.24 11.70 6.75
C HIS A 141 8.31 12.91 6.68
N VAL A 142 7.17 12.71 6.02
CA VAL A 142 6.05 13.64 5.96
C VAL A 142 4.92 13.07 6.79
N TYR A 143 4.21 13.93 7.51
CA TYR A 143 2.97 13.56 8.17
C TYR A 143 1.83 13.71 7.19
N ALA A 144 1.01 12.67 7.08
CA ALA A 144 -0.12 12.69 6.18
C ALA A 144 -1.43 12.70 6.96
N SER A 145 -2.41 13.44 6.44
CA SER A 145 -3.74 13.53 7.02
C SER A 145 -4.61 12.39 6.52
N ARG A 146 -5.52 11.90 7.36
CA ARG A 146 -6.55 10.96 6.92
C ARG A 146 -7.28 11.53 5.69
N THR A 147 -7.69 10.64 4.79
CA THR A 147 -8.51 11.00 3.62
C THR A 147 -9.70 11.87 4.02
N ARG A 148 -9.96 12.92 3.23
CA ARG A 148 -11.13 13.79 3.34
C ARG A 148 -12.45 13.07 3.08
N PHE A 149 -12.42 11.87 2.49
CA PHE A 149 -13.62 11.07 2.27
C PHE A 149 -14.16 10.42 3.55
N ILE A 150 -13.35 10.32 4.60
CA ILE A 150 -13.77 9.90 5.94
C ILE A 150 -13.70 11.13 6.85
N ASP A 151 -14.81 11.87 6.88
CA ASP A 151 -14.93 13.08 7.68
C ASP A 151 -14.94 12.77 9.19
N ARG A 152 -15.02 13.82 10.01
CA ARG A 152 -15.07 13.67 11.47
C ARG A 152 -16.39 13.08 11.97
N ASP A 153 -17.48 13.30 11.25
CA ASP A 153 -18.82 12.91 11.64
C ASP A 153 -19.05 11.40 11.38
N MET A 154 -18.27 10.80 10.49
CA MET A 154 -18.21 9.36 10.26
C MET A 154 -17.37 8.62 11.31
N LEU A 155 -16.47 9.28 12.04
CA LEU A 155 -15.59 8.60 12.99
C LEU A 155 -16.30 7.77 14.07
N PRO A 156 -17.46 8.19 14.61
CA PRO A 156 -18.22 7.36 15.55
C PRO A 156 -18.72 6.03 14.96
N LEU A 157 -18.71 5.87 13.63
CA LEU A 157 -19.07 4.63 12.95
C LEU A 157 -17.92 3.62 12.89
N PHE A 158 -16.70 4.02 13.29
CA PHE A 158 -15.51 3.19 13.29
C PHE A 158 -15.01 2.96 14.72
N GLU A 159 -14.43 1.79 14.95
CA GLU A 159 -13.54 1.60 16.10
C GLU A 159 -12.21 2.30 15.81
N ALA A 160 -11.85 3.29 16.62
CA ALA A 160 -10.61 4.03 16.45
C ALA A 160 -9.45 3.31 17.17
N VAL A 161 -8.54 2.72 16.39
CA VAL A 161 -7.35 2.03 16.90
C VAL A 161 -6.09 2.82 16.53
N SER A 162 -5.14 2.92 17.46
CA SER A 162 -3.82 3.51 17.20
C SER A 162 -2.72 2.49 17.47
N TRP A 163 -1.69 2.49 16.61
CA TRP A 163 -0.54 1.59 16.75
C TRP A 163 0.76 2.39 16.85
N PRO A 164 1.69 2.05 17.76
CA PRO A 164 1.60 0.96 18.76
C PRO A 164 0.51 1.22 19.80
N VAL A 165 -0.14 0.16 20.30
CA VAL A 165 -1.05 0.26 21.45
C VAL A 165 -0.22 0.71 22.64
N VAL A 166 -0.27 2.01 22.91
CA VAL A 166 0.34 2.58 24.10
C VAL A 166 -0.48 2.06 25.27
N LYS A 167 0.15 1.35 26.21
CA LYS A 167 -0.55 0.90 27.42
C LYS A 167 -1.14 2.15 28.11
N PRO A 168 -2.33 2.05 28.75
CA PRO A 168 -2.99 3.19 29.39
C PRO A 168 -2.05 3.97 30.34
N GLU A 169 -1.15 3.25 31.01
CA GLU A 169 -0.12 3.80 31.90
C GLU A 169 0.92 4.67 31.15
N GLU A 170 1.37 4.25 29.97
CA GLU A 170 2.30 5.02 29.14
C GLU A 170 1.63 6.20 28.43
N GLN A 171 0.35 6.06 28.09
CA GLN A 171 -0.44 7.14 27.49
C GLN A 171 -0.67 8.27 28.51
N ALA A 172 -1.09 7.92 29.74
CA ALA A 172 -1.21 8.88 30.84
C ALA A 172 0.14 9.56 31.17
N ARG A 173 1.26 8.82 31.05
CA ARG A 173 2.61 9.37 31.25
C ARG A 173 3.00 10.35 30.15
N GLN A 174 2.69 10.06 28.89
CA GLN A 174 2.96 10.94 27.76
C GLN A 174 2.11 12.21 27.80
N GLU A 175 0.82 12.10 28.15
CA GLU A 175 -0.09 13.23 28.34
C GLU A 175 0.36 14.14 29.50
N ALA A 176 0.80 13.56 30.62
CA ALA A 176 1.37 14.31 31.74
C ALA A 176 2.68 15.02 31.37
N VAL A 177 3.54 14.42 30.53
CA VAL A 177 4.76 15.07 30.06
C VAL A 177 4.46 16.19 29.07
N GLN A 178 3.45 16.04 28.21
CA GLN A 178 3.00 17.09 27.30
C GLN A 178 2.38 18.29 28.05
N SER A 179 1.51 18.05 29.03
CA SER A 179 0.89 19.14 29.81
C SER A 179 1.94 19.94 30.59
N VAL A 180 2.91 19.29 31.22
CA VAL A 180 4.02 19.95 31.93
C VAL A 180 4.89 20.80 30.99
N ARG A 181 5.14 20.33 29.76
CA ARG A 181 5.87 21.12 28.75
C ARG A 181 5.11 22.37 28.32
N ILE A 182 3.79 22.26 28.13
CA ILE A 182 2.92 23.39 27.77
C ILE A 182 2.91 24.42 28.90
N ASP A 183 2.76 23.97 30.16
CA ASP A 183 2.76 24.83 31.33
C ASP A 183 4.09 25.57 31.52
N MET A 184 5.24 24.91 31.29
CA MET A 184 6.53 25.57 31.31
C MET A 184 6.66 26.63 30.21
N ALA A 185 6.18 26.35 28.99
CA ALA A 185 6.22 27.31 27.89
C ALA A 185 5.30 28.52 28.13
N VAL A 186 4.20 28.35 28.85
CA VAL A 186 3.32 29.45 29.29
C VAL A 186 4.00 30.26 30.40
N ARG A 187 4.59 29.60 31.41
CA ARG A 187 5.33 30.26 32.49
C ARG A 187 6.52 31.08 32.00
N LEU A 188 7.30 30.54 31.06
CA LEU A 188 8.44 31.24 30.48
C LEU A 188 8.02 32.48 29.68
N ARG A 189 6.87 32.45 29.01
CA ARG A 189 6.31 33.65 28.34
C ARG A 189 5.84 34.72 29.33
N GLY A 190 5.28 34.32 30.46
CA GLY A 190 4.88 35.25 31.54
C GLY A 190 6.05 35.86 32.33
N MET A 191 7.28 35.35 32.18
CA MET A 191 8.47 35.89 32.85
C MET A 191 9.19 36.97 32.02
N TRP A 192 8.81 37.16 30.75
CA TRP A 192 9.45 38.07 29.79
C TRP A 192 8.50 39.20 29.32
N SER A 193 7.44 39.47 30.09
CA SER A 193 6.58 40.65 30.00
C SER A 193 6.58 41.36 31.36
#